data_AF-A0A7V3SZN6-F1
#
_entry.id   AF-A0A7V3SZN6-F1
#
_cell.length_a   1.000
_cell.length_b   1.000
_cell.length_c   1.000
_cell.angle_alpha   90.00
_cell.angle_beta   90.00
_cell.angle_gamma   90.00
#
_symmetry.space_group_name_H-M   'P 1'
#
loop_
_entity.id
_entity.type
_entity.pdbx_description
1 polymer ?
#
loop_
_entity_poly.entity_id
_entity_poly.type
_entity_poly.pdbx_seq_one_letter_code
_entity_poly.pdbx_strand_id
1 'polypeptide(L)'
;HHSITNTIKWRRTEYGFTPDDVILQLFSYSFDGFLTSFFTPLVSGASVVLTTEDESKNPVAMRNHIKKHRVTHFISVPGLYNALLEVPDCDKMSSLRIVTLAGDKVTAGVIAKSKKLLPEVELANEYGPTENSVASTIYRQLDENTVISIGKPIANVQVYIMNSFQKLQPVGIPGELCMGGEGLARGYLGKAGLTEEKFTINPYTGERMYKTGDLARWLPDGNVDFIGRTDTQVKIRGFRIEPAEIEACLMKYYGINEAAVIVRSDSTGNEYLCAYIAVSGCISEPELKDYLKALLPAYMIPSRIIMMDKLPATPNGKLDKKLLPEPEQDKAKRGTYTAPGNITEERLSEIWEEILGKRRVGIDDNFFDLGGHSLKAMNLISALYREFSVEIPVREIFKKQTIRELAEYLESARKKEYKPIVHLEDRDYYPASSGQKRLYVTTQMSDNKTSYNIPVIMNIEGNLDKNRFEKVIREVVQRHESLRTSFEFKDRELVQRIHKDVDVQLEYYDSEEGISGDLIQAFIRPFDLEKPPLIRFGLISENPYKQTFIMDMHHIIS
;
A
#
# COMPACT_ATOMS: atom_id res chain seq x y z
N HIS A 1 0.62 -11.48 -24.71
CA HIS A 1 2.06 -11.18 -24.60
C HIS A 1 2.49 -10.06 -25.53
N HIS A 2 2.27 -10.13 -26.86
CA HIS A 2 2.72 -9.06 -27.75
C HIS A 2 2.18 -7.67 -27.34
N SER A 3 0.90 -7.58 -26.96
CA SER A 3 0.25 -6.32 -26.60
C SER A 3 0.87 -5.64 -25.40
N ILE A 4 1.02 -6.36 -24.28
CA ILE A 4 1.70 -5.81 -23.11
C ILE A 4 3.19 -5.56 -23.35
N THR A 5 3.84 -6.36 -24.20
CA THR A 5 5.25 -6.14 -24.56
C THR A 5 5.43 -4.83 -25.33
N ASN A 6 4.48 -4.48 -26.20
CA ASN A 6 4.45 -3.19 -26.88
C ASN A 6 4.41 -2.04 -25.87
N THR A 7 3.45 -2.06 -24.93
CA THR A 7 3.31 -1.02 -23.91
C THR A 7 4.55 -0.90 -23.02
N ILE A 8 5.11 -2.03 -22.56
CA ILE A 8 6.31 -2.04 -21.71
C ILE A 8 7.53 -1.46 -22.45
N LYS A 9 7.76 -1.85 -23.71
CA LYS A 9 8.87 -1.36 -24.53
C LYS A 9 8.70 0.12 -24.87
N TRP A 10 7.48 0.53 -25.25
CA TRP A 10 7.16 1.94 -25.47
C TRP A 10 7.48 2.76 -24.22
N ARG A 11 6.98 2.36 -23.05
CA ARG A 11 7.18 3.10 -21.80
C ARG A 11 8.67 3.24 -21.45
N ARG A 12 9.46 2.17 -21.61
CA ARG A 12 10.91 2.21 -21.43
C ARG A 12 11.55 3.31 -22.28
N THR A 13 11.23 3.33 -23.57
CA THR A 13 11.81 4.28 -24.53
C THR A 13 11.30 5.71 -24.31
N GLU A 14 9.99 5.87 -24.14
CA GLU A 14 9.32 7.17 -23.98
C GLU A 14 9.83 7.92 -22.75
N TYR A 15 9.91 7.23 -21.61
CA TYR A 15 10.37 7.81 -20.35
C TYR A 15 11.89 7.76 -20.17
N GLY A 16 12.62 7.13 -21.10
CA GLY A 16 14.08 7.03 -21.06
C GLY A 16 14.59 6.32 -19.81
N PHE A 17 14.04 5.15 -19.50
CA PHE A 17 14.47 4.36 -18.34
C PHE A 17 15.92 3.89 -18.48
N THR A 18 16.67 4.02 -17.40
CA THR A 18 18.07 3.64 -17.22
C THR A 18 18.23 2.72 -16.00
N PRO A 19 19.36 2.02 -15.82
CA PRO A 19 19.60 1.22 -14.62
C PRO A 19 19.60 1.98 -13.30
N ASP A 20 19.83 3.30 -13.35
CA ASP A 20 19.84 4.17 -12.16
C ASP A 20 18.42 4.58 -11.71
N ASP A 21 17.40 4.30 -12.53
CA ASP A 21 16.03 4.65 -12.19
C ASP A 21 15.45 3.69 -11.15
N VAL A 22 14.66 4.28 -10.24
CA VAL A 22 13.92 3.58 -9.19
C VAL A 22 12.45 3.96 -9.30
N ILE A 23 11.57 2.97 -9.32
CA ILE A 23 10.11 3.16 -9.27
C ILE A 23 9.54 2.67 -7.94
N LEU A 24 8.55 3.39 -7.42
CA LEU A 24 7.74 2.93 -6.30
C LEU A 24 6.48 2.22 -6.82
N GLN A 25 6.33 0.94 -6.50
CA GLN A 25 5.19 0.15 -6.94
C GLN A 25 4.03 0.31 -5.93
N LEU A 26 2.88 0.79 -6.39
CA LEU A 26 1.65 0.96 -5.58
C LEU A 26 0.48 0.06 -5.97
N PHE A 27 0.42 -0.41 -7.22
CA PHE A 27 -0.74 -1.10 -7.75
C PHE A 27 -0.77 -2.57 -7.34
N SER A 28 -1.95 -3.05 -6.92
CA SER A 28 -2.16 -4.49 -6.77
C SER A 28 -1.93 -5.22 -8.10
N TYR A 29 -1.37 -6.43 -8.02
CA TYR A 29 -1.13 -7.31 -9.17
C TYR A 29 -2.42 -7.69 -9.93
N SER A 30 -3.59 -7.49 -9.30
CA SER A 30 -4.89 -7.70 -9.94
C SER A 30 -5.24 -6.62 -10.97
N PHE A 31 -4.52 -5.49 -10.99
CA PHE A 31 -4.73 -4.39 -11.94
C PHE A 31 -3.60 -4.32 -12.95
N ASP A 32 -3.95 -4.00 -14.18
CA ASP A 32 -3.04 -3.92 -15.31
C ASP A 32 -1.95 -2.85 -15.15
N GLY A 33 -2.19 -1.76 -14.41
CA GLY A 33 -1.18 -0.78 -14.00
C GLY A 33 0.00 -1.37 -13.22
N PHE A 34 -0.17 -2.53 -12.57
CA PHE A 34 0.96 -3.30 -12.01
C PHE A 34 1.97 -3.69 -13.09
N LEU A 35 1.50 -4.06 -14.29
CA LEU A 35 2.38 -4.61 -15.33
C LEU A 35 3.40 -3.57 -15.80
N THR A 36 2.99 -2.33 -16.06
CA THR A 36 3.92 -1.27 -16.48
C THR A 36 4.77 -0.76 -15.34
N SER A 37 4.22 -0.63 -14.14
CA SER A 37 4.99 -0.20 -12.96
C SER A 37 6.01 -1.25 -12.48
N PHE A 38 5.77 -2.54 -12.73
CA PHE A 38 6.66 -3.62 -12.31
C PHE A 38 7.61 -4.08 -13.42
N PHE A 39 7.14 -4.33 -14.64
CA PHE A 39 7.99 -4.92 -15.68
C PHE A 39 8.82 -3.91 -16.47
N THR A 40 8.35 -2.68 -16.70
CA THR A 40 9.14 -1.64 -17.38
C THR A 40 10.50 -1.37 -16.73
N PRO A 41 10.62 -1.14 -15.42
CA PRO A 41 11.92 -0.97 -14.78
C PRO A 41 12.79 -2.23 -14.90
N LEU A 42 12.23 -3.42 -14.69
CA LEU A 42 12.98 -4.68 -14.74
C LEU A 42 13.61 -4.93 -16.12
N VAL A 43 12.88 -4.70 -17.21
CA VAL A 43 13.43 -4.84 -18.57
C VAL A 43 14.41 -3.72 -18.95
N SER A 44 14.51 -2.68 -18.11
CA SER A 44 15.41 -1.54 -18.29
C SER A 44 16.67 -1.64 -17.41
N GLY A 45 16.77 -2.64 -16.55
CA GLY A 45 17.83 -2.76 -15.54
C GLY A 45 17.63 -1.87 -14.30
N ALA A 46 16.49 -1.19 -14.21
CA ALA A 46 16.10 -0.32 -13.10
C ALA A 46 15.58 -1.13 -11.89
N SER A 47 15.42 -0.45 -10.76
CA SER A 47 14.96 -1.04 -9.51
C SER A 47 13.48 -0.78 -9.22
N VAL A 48 12.82 -1.74 -8.56
CA VAL A 48 11.44 -1.64 -8.08
C VAL A 48 11.42 -1.67 -6.56
N VAL A 49 10.83 -0.66 -5.93
CA VAL A 49 10.51 -0.67 -4.50
C VAL A 49 9.09 -1.20 -4.33
N LEU A 50 8.97 -2.38 -3.71
CA LEU A 50 7.67 -2.96 -3.35
C LEU A 50 7.16 -2.37 -2.05
N THR A 51 5.86 -2.13 -1.99
CA THR A 51 5.16 -1.66 -0.79
C THR A 51 4.19 -2.72 -0.30
N THR A 52 3.94 -2.76 1.00
CA THR A 52 2.80 -3.50 1.54
C THR A 52 1.48 -2.84 1.13
N GLU A 53 0.37 -3.55 1.24
CA GLU A 53 -0.96 -2.98 0.90
C GLU A 53 -1.33 -1.75 1.75
N ASP A 54 -0.81 -1.67 2.99
CA ASP A 54 -1.01 -0.51 3.86
C ASP A 54 -0.18 0.69 3.38
N GLU A 55 1.11 0.47 3.11
CA GLU A 55 2.04 1.50 2.62
C GLU A 55 1.65 2.03 1.24
N SER A 56 1.14 1.18 0.35
CA SER A 56 0.69 1.55 -1.01
C SER A 56 -0.56 2.45 -1.02
N LYS A 57 -1.18 2.64 0.15
CA LYS A 57 -2.33 3.53 0.37
C LYS A 57 -2.03 4.62 1.40
N ASN A 58 -0.78 4.72 1.88
CA ASN A 58 -0.38 5.67 2.92
C ASN A 58 0.55 6.75 2.34
N PRO A 59 0.08 8.00 2.17
CA PRO A 59 0.90 9.08 1.64
C PRO A 59 2.18 9.37 2.44
N VAL A 60 2.16 9.18 3.76
CA VAL A 60 3.34 9.40 4.63
C VAL A 60 4.39 8.32 4.37
N ALA A 61 3.96 7.05 4.32
CA ALA A 61 4.85 5.94 4.00
C ALA A 61 5.44 6.08 2.58
N MET A 62 4.63 6.47 1.60
CA MET A 62 5.09 6.73 0.23
C MET A 62 6.19 7.78 0.21
N ARG A 63 5.99 8.94 0.86
CA ARG A 63 7.02 9.99 0.98
C ARG A 63 8.30 9.43 1.61
N ASN A 64 8.17 8.64 2.67
CA ASN A 64 9.31 8.03 3.35
C ASN A 64 10.08 7.07 2.42
N HIS A 65 9.39 6.25 1.63
CA HIS A 65 10.02 5.38 0.62
C HIS A 65 10.68 6.18 -0.51
N ILE A 66 10.01 7.23 -1.02
CA ILE A 66 10.56 8.11 -2.05
C ILE A 66 11.90 8.67 -1.59
N LYS A 67 11.96 9.21 -0.38
CA LYS A 67 13.20 9.72 0.21
C LYS A 67 14.25 8.63 0.39
N LYS A 68 13.88 7.53 1.07
CA LYS A 68 14.81 6.46 1.48
C LYS A 68 15.46 5.78 0.27
N HIS A 69 14.68 5.51 -0.76
CA HIS A 69 15.12 4.76 -1.94
C HIS A 69 15.42 5.66 -3.14
N ARG A 70 15.38 7.00 -2.96
CA ARG A 70 15.60 7.99 -4.02
C ARG A 70 14.77 7.69 -5.27
N VAL A 71 13.48 7.46 -5.08
CA VAL A 71 12.55 7.11 -6.17
C VAL A 71 12.57 8.21 -7.23
N THR A 72 12.69 7.80 -8.49
CA THR A 72 12.77 8.67 -9.68
C THR A 72 11.46 8.73 -10.46
N HIS A 73 10.73 7.62 -10.48
CA HIS A 73 9.47 7.47 -11.21
C HIS A 73 8.35 7.11 -10.24
N PHE A 74 7.22 7.79 -10.37
CA PHE A 74 6.05 7.55 -9.55
C PHE A 74 4.81 7.50 -10.42
N ILE A 75 4.03 6.43 -10.34
CA ILE A 75 2.80 6.26 -11.11
C ILE A 75 1.65 6.16 -10.12
N SER A 76 0.65 7.02 -10.26
CA SER A 76 -0.47 7.10 -9.31
C SER A 76 -1.73 7.64 -9.97
N VAL A 77 -2.86 7.46 -9.31
CA VAL A 77 -4.07 8.26 -9.59
C VAL A 77 -3.87 9.70 -9.10
N PRO A 78 -4.51 10.70 -9.75
CA PRO A 78 -4.37 12.12 -9.37
C PRO A 78 -4.71 12.41 -7.90
N GLY A 79 -5.78 11.80 -7.37
CA GLY A 79 -6.20 12.03 -5.99
C GLY A 79 -5.16 11.60 -4.96
N LEU A 80 -4.57 10.40 -5.12
CA LEU A 80 -3.54 9.90 -4.21
C LEU A 80 -2.26 10.74 -4.30
N TYR A 81 -1.89 11.19 -5.51
CA TYR A 81 -0.77 12.10 -5.67
C TYR A 81 -1.03 13.45 -4.98
N ASN A 82 -2.25 13.98 -5.07
CA ASN A 82 -2.62 15.20 -4.34
C ASN A 82 -2.52 15.02 -2.82
N ALA A 83 -2.93 13.85 -2.28
CA ALA A 83 -2.79 13.51 -0.88
C ALA A 83 -1.32 13.43 -0.45
N LEU A 84 -0.44 12.89 -1.30
CA LEU A 84 1.01 12.88 -1.10
C LEU A 84 1.59 14.30 -1.03
N LEU A 85 1.12 15.20 -1.90
CA LEU A 85 1.53 16.61 -1.89
C LEU A 85 1.01 17.39 -0.65
N GLU A 86 0.06 16.87 0.13
CA GLU A 86 -0.36 17.46 1.42
C GLU A 86 0.61 17.14 2.57
N VAL A 87 1.46 16.12 2.41
CA VAL A 87 2.40 15.71 3.44
C VAL A 87 3.53 16.74 3.56
N PRO A 88 3.88 17.23 4.77
CA PRO A 88 4.98 18.16 4.98
C PRO A 88 6.33 17.65 4.44
N ASP A 89 7.25 18.58 4.25
CA ASP A 89 8.62 18.35 3.75
C ASP A 89 8.66 17.71 2.35
N CYS A 90 7.94 18.32 1.40
CA CYS A 90 7.92 17.87 0.00
C CYS A 90 9.30 17.90 -0.67
N ASP A 91 10.26 18.70 -0.16
CA ASP A 91 11.67 18.70 -0.57
C ASP A 91 12.32 17.32 -0.43
N LYS A 92 11.80 16.47 0.46
CA LYS A 92 12.20 15.06 0.60
C LYS A 92 11.85 14.19 -0.60
N MET A 93 11.04 14.69 -1.55
CA MET A 93 10.69 14.02 -2.80
C MET A 93 11.47 14.56 -4.01
N SER A 94 12.54 15.33 -3.78
CA SER A 94 13.40 15.92 -4.83
C SER A 94 14.10 14.92 -5.75
N SER A 95 14.14 13.63 -5.42
CA SER A 95 14.63 12.58 -6.33
C SER A 95 13.65 12.26 -7.46
N LEU A 96 12.37 12.61 -7.31
CA LEU A 96 11.37 12.38 -8.35
C LEU A 96 11.74 13.19 -9.60
N ARG A 97 11.76 12.51 -10.74
CA ARG A 97 11.95 13.09 -12.06
C ARG A 97 10.63 13.13 -12.82
N ILE A 98 9.84 12.06 -12.72
CA ILE A 98 8.60 11.90 -13.48
C ILE A 98 7.48 11.36 -12.59
N VAL A 99 6.34 12.04 -12.61
CA VAL A 99 5.08 11.57 -12.05
C VAL A 99 4.09 11.32 -13.18
N THR A 100 3.72 10.06 -13.38
CA THR A 100 2.66 9.68 -14.32
C THR A 100 1.33 9.58 -13.58
N LEU A 101 0.37 10.41 -13.98
CA LEU A 101 -1.01 10.38 -13.53
C LEU A 101 -1.85 9.58 -14.52
N ALA A 102 -2.68 8.67 -14.01
CA ALA A 102 -3.55 7.85 -14.85
C ALA A 102 -4.79 7.39 -14.09
N GLY A 103 -5.73 6.78 -14.80
CA GLY A 103 -6.92 6.12 -14.24
C GLY A 103 -8.07 7.05 -13.86
N ASP A 104 -7.80 8.31 -13.54
CA ASP A 104 -8.81 9.32 -13.19
C ASP A 104 -8.53 10.68 -13.86
N LYS A 105 -9.48 11.60 -13.80
CA LYS A 105 -9.34 12.93 -14.39
C LYS A 105 -8.27 13.75 -13.64
N VAL A 106 -7.24 14.17 -14.37
CA VAL A 106 -6.26 15.15 -13.88
C VAL A 106 -6.92 16.53 -13.80
N THR A 107 -6.66 17.26 -12.72
CA THR A 107 -7.21 18.61 -12.49
C THR A 107 -6.12 19.68 -12.52
N ALA A 108 -6.49 20.91 -12.87
CA ALA A 108 -5.55 22.03 -12.82
C ALA A 108 -4.97 22.25 -11.41
N GLY A 109 -5.78 21.97 -10.36
CA GLY A 109 -5.35 22.09 -8.97
C GLY A 109 -4.18 21.17 -8.61
N VAL A 110 -4.21 19.89 -9.01
CA VAL A 110 -3.10 18.96 -8.72
C VAL A 110 -1.84 19.34 -9.51
N ILE A 111 -1.99 19.83 -10.75
CA ILE A 111 -0.87 20.30 -11.57
C ILE A 111 -0.21 21.52 -10.91
N ALA A 112 -0.98 22.56 -10.59
CA ALA A 112 -0.45 23.78 -9.99
C ALA A 112 0.22 23.50 -8.63
N LYS A 113 -0.40 22.65 -7.81
CA LYS A 113 0.18 22.25 -6.52
C LYS A 113 1.50 21.49 -6.69
N SER A 114 1.55 20.56 -7.65
CA SER A 114 2.76 19.82 -7.97
C SER A 114 3.88 20.76 -8.44
N LYS A 115 3.59 21.65 -9.40
CA LYS A 115 4.58 22.60 -9.92
C LYS A 115 5.09 23.59 -8.88
N LYS A 116 4.22 24.01 -7.96
CA LYS A 116 4.63 24.84 -6.82
C LYS A 116 5.59 24.13 -5.86
N LEU A 117 5.35 22.84 -5.57
CA LEU A 117 6.09 22.09 -4.56
C LEU A 117 7.31 21.33 -5.12
N LEU A 118 7.24 20.91 -6.37
CA LEU A 118 8.19 20.08 -7.09
C LEU A 118 8.36 20.61 -8.54
N PRO A 119 8.95 21.82 -8.72
CA PRO A 119 8.98 22.50 -10.02
C PRO A 119 9.69 21.70 -11.11
N GLU A 120 10.74 20.95 -10.74
CA GLU A 120 11.55 20.14 -11.66
C GLU A 120 10.90 18.82 -12.06
N VAL A 121 9.81 18.40 -11.39
CA VAL A 121 9.13 17.14 -11.71
C VAL A 121 8.34 17.30 -13.00
N GLU A 122 8.56 16.38 -13.93
CA GLU A 122 7.71 16.23 -15.09
C GLU A 122 6.40 15.53 -14.71
N LEU A 123 5.27 16.12 -15.10
CA LEU A 123 3.97 15.50 -15.01
C LEU A 123 3.56 14.92 -16.36
N ALA A 124 3.13 13.66 -16.38
CA ALA A 124 2.51 13.03 -17.54
C ALA A 124 1.07 12.59 -17.21
N ASN A 125 0.16 12.67 -18.17
CA ASN A 125 -1.17 12.09 -18.09
C ASN A 125 -1.27 10.95 -19.09
N GLU A 126 -1.50 9.75 -18.59
CA GLU A 126 -1.74 8.57 -19.40
C GLU A 126 -3.20 8.15 -19.35
N TYR A 127 -3.67 7.64 -20.48
CA TYR A 127 -4.99 7.07 -20.60
C TYR A 127 -4.92 5.77 -21.39
N GLY A 128 -5.65 4.77 -20.91
CA GLY A 128 -5.84 3.51 -21.62
C GLY A 128 -6.85 2.65 -20.87
N PRO A 129 -7.76 1.95 -21.58
CA PRO A 129 -8.54 0.87 -20.99
C PRO A 129 -7.70 -0.40 -20.88
N THR A 130 -8.08 -1.30 -19.98
CA THR A 130 -7.43 -2.62 -19.81
C THR A 130 -7.46 -3.46 -21.08
N GLU A 131 -8.52 -3.30 -21.87
CA GLU A 131 -8.71 -3.93 -23.18
C GLU A 131 -7.68 -3.52 -24.23
N ASN A 132 -6.92 -2.44 -23.99
CA ASN A 132 -5.84 -1.99 -24.85
C ASN A 132 -4.48 -1.93 -24.10
N SER A 133 -4.29 -2.81 -23.12
CA SER A 133 -3.01 -3.06 -22.42
C SER A 133 -2.42 -1.83 -21.71
N VAL A 134 -3.10 -1.39 -20.64
CA VAL A 134 -2.66 -0.38 -19.66
C VAL A 134 -2.71 1.07 -20.17
N ALA A 135 -1.90 1.40 -21.17
CA ALA A 135 -1.75 2.76 -21.68
C ALA A 135 -1.96 2.77 -23.19
N SER A 136 -2.66 3.76 -23.69
CA SER A 136 -3.03 3.89 -25.11
C SER A 136 -2.70 5.27 -25.65
N THR A 137 -2.80 6.30 -24.82
CA THR A 137 -2.38 7.66 -25.14
C THR A 137 -1.59 8.27 -23.99
N ILE A 138 -0.73 9.23 -24.32
CA ILE A 138 0.07 9.98 -23.35
C ILE A 138 0.07 11.48 -23.70
N TYR A 139 -0.05 12.31 -22.66
CA TYR A 139 0.34 13.71 -22.68
C TYR A 139 1.51 13.91 -21.72
N ARG A 140 2.62 14.50 -22.18
CA ARG A 140 3.82 14.77 -21.36
C ARG A 140 3.96 16.24 -21.01
N GLN A 141 4.77 16.52 -19.99
CA GLN A 141 5.12 17.88 -19.57
C GLN A 141 3.87 18.74 -19.28
N LEU A 142 2.92 18.19 -18.52
CA LEU A 142 1.78 18.96 -18.06
C LEU A 142 2.23 20.10 -17.17
N ASP A 143 1.68 21.27 -17.45
CA ASP A 143 1.94 22.51 -16.74
C ASP A 143 0.63 23.29 -16.53
N GLU A 144 0.68 24.35 -15.73
CA GLU A 144 -0.50 25.14 -15.34
C GLU A 144 -1.24 25.76 -16.54
N ASN A 145 -0.50 26.07 -17.61
CA ASN A 145 -1.04 26.69 -18.82
C ASN A 145 -1.46 25.66 -19.88
N THR A 146 -1.29 24.37 -19.60
CA THR A 146 -1.57 23.31 -20.56
C THR A 146 -3.05 22.97 -20.58
N VAL A 147 -3.64 22.85 -21.78
CA VAL A 147 -4.96 22.24 -21.93
C VAL A 147 -4.87 20.76 -21.55
N ILE A 148 -5.50 20.38 -20.44
CA ILE A 148 -5.46 19.01 -19.94
C ILE A 148 -6.11 18.09 -20.97
N SER A 149 -5.31 17.17 -21.51
CA SER A 149 -5.68 16.23 -22.56
C SER A 149 -5.12 14.86 -22.23
N ILE A 150 -5.67 13.81 -22.83
CA ILE A 150 -5.11 12.45 -22.78
C ILE A 150 -3.99 12.24 -23.81
N GLY A 151 -3.73 13.25 -24.65
CA GLY A 151 -2.57 13.36 -25.52
C GLY A 151 -2.61 12.49 -26.76
N LYS A 152 -1.46 11.97 -27.19
CA LYS A 152 -1.26 11.27 -28.47
C LYS A 152 -1.18 9.76 -28.27
N PRO A 153 -1.55 8.96 -29.29
CA PRO A 153 -1.39 7.51 -29.22
C PRO A 153 0.05 7.08 -28.93
N ILE A 154 0.21 6.04 -28.14
CA ILE A 154 1.52 5.42 -27.90
C ILE A 154 2.00 4.63 -29.13
N ALA A 155 3.24 4.14 -29.10
CA ALA A 155 3.80 3.37 -30.21
C ALA A 155 2.89 2.18 -30.59
N ASN A 156 2.65 2.02 -31.89
CA ASN A 156 1.84 0.96 -32.50
C ASN A 156 0.37 0.91 -32.04
N VAL A 157 -0.15 1.97 -31.43
CA VAL A 157 -1.58 2.14 -31.13
C VAL A 157 -2.16 3.18 -32.07
N GLN A 158 -3.32 2.88 -32.65
CA GLN A 158 -4.09 3.85 -33.44
C GLN A 158 -5.33 4.29 -32.66
N VAL A 159 -5.70 5.56 -32.82
CA VAL A 159 -6.90 6.14 -32.23
C VAL A 159 -7.81 6.65 -33.34
N TYR A 160 -9.10 6.35 -33.21
CA TYR A 160 -10.15 6.80 -34.11
C TYR A 160 -11.27 7.46 -33.29
N ILE A 161 -11.81 8.56 -33.80
CA ILE A 161 -13.01 9.18 -33.23
C ILE A 161 -14.14 8.93 -34.21
N MET A 162 -15.16 8.16 -33.82
CA MET A 162 -16.23 7.68 -34.70
C MET A 162 -17.62 8.09 -34.20
N ASN A 163 -18.56 8.31 -35.10
CA ASN A 163 -19.97 8.44 -34.72
C ASN A 163 -20.67 7.07 -34.62
N SER A 164 -21.96 7.08 -34.28
CA SER A 164 -22.82 5.89 -34.18
C SER A 164 -22.93 5.09 -35.49
N PHE A 165 -22.65 5.70 -36.65
CA PHE A 165 -22.65 5.05 -37.96
C PHE A 165 -21.25 4.54 -38.36
N GLN A 166 -20.30 4.48 -37.41
CA GLN A 166 -18.91 4.09 -37.63
C GLN A 166 -18.18 4.95 -38.67
N LYS A 167 -18.54 6.24 -38.77
CA LYS A 167 -17.83 7.20 -39.62
C LYS A 167 -16.85 8.04 -38.81
N LEU A 168 -15.64 8.20 -39.33
CA LEU A 168 -14.62 9.07 -38.75
C LEU A 168 -15.14 10.50 -38.59
N GLN A 169 -14.85 11.10 -37.44
CA GLN A 169 -15.18 12.50 -37.14
C GLN A 169 -14.06 13.44 -37.58
N PRO A 170 -14.40 14.64 -38.10
CA PRO A 170 -13.43 15.72 -38.29
C PRO A 170 -12.77 16.16 -36.98
N VAL A 171 -11.62 16.82 -37.07
CA VAL A 171 -10.96 17.45 -35.93
C VAL A 171 -11.90 18.41 -35.20
N GLY A 172 -11.93 18.36 -33.87
CA GLY A 172 -12.78 19.18 -33.00
C GLY A 172 -14.19 18.61 -32.75
N ILE A 173 -14.64 17.64 -33.54
CA ILE A 173 -15.98 17.07 -33.42
C ILE A 173 -15.96 15.85 -32.48
N PRO A 174 -16.79 15.83 -31.42
CA PRO A 174 -16.91 14.69 -30.51
C PRO A 174 -17.42 13.42 -31.20
N GLY A 175 -16.87 12.28 -30.79
CA GLY A 175 -17.34 10.95 -31.16
C GLY A 175 -16.85 9.89 -30.17
N GLU A 176 -17.32 8.67 -30.37
CA GLU A 176 -16.84 7.51 -29.62
C GLU A 176 -15.35 7.27 -29.92
N LEU A 177 -14.57 7.13 -28.86
CA LEU A 177 -13.16 6.81 -28.92
C LEU A 177 -12.99 5.31 -29.21
N CYS A 178 -12.35 5.00 -30.32
CA CYS A 178 -12.03 3.64 -30.74
C CYS A 178 -10.51 3.48 -30.84
N MET A 179 -10.02 2.28 -30.52
CA MET A 179 -8.58 1.97 -30.49
C MET A 179 -8.25 0.83 -31.43
N GLY A 180 -7.13 0.93 -32.14
CA GLY A 180 -6.58 -0.12 -32.98
C GLY A 180 -5.12 -0.43 -32.64
N GLY A 181 -4.59 -1.46 -33.30
CA GLY A 181 -3.17 -1.76 -33.28
C GLY A 181 -2.74 -2.74 -32.20
N GLU A 182 -1.47 -2.67 -31.86
CA GLU A 182 -0.79 -3.73 -31.12
C GLU A 182 -1.19 -3.80 -29.64
N GLY A 183 -1.80 -2.74 -29.09
CA GLY A 183 -2.26 -2.70 -27.70
C GLY A 183 -3.46 -3.62 -27.40
N LEU A 184 -4.19 -4.05 -28.43
CA LEU A 184 -5.48 -4.72 -28.25
C LEU A 184 -5.34 -6.08 -27.55
N ALA A 185 -6.14 -6.29 -26.52
CA ALA A 185 -6.30 -7.58 -25.86
C ALA A 185 -7.01 -8.59 -26.76
N ARG A 186 -6.88 -9.89 -26.44
CA ARG A 186 -7.61 -10.96 -27.15
C ARG A 186 -9.13 -10.78 -27.04
N GLY A 187 -9.62 -10.34 -25.89
CA GLY A 187 -11.06 -10.22 -25.61
C GLY A 187 -11.38 -10.58 -24.16
N TYR A 188 -12.66 -10.73 -23.87
CA TYR A 188 -13.16 -11.07 -22.54
C TYR A 188 -13.24 -12.59 -22.37
N LEU A 189 -12.65 -13.11 -21.29
CA LEU A 189 -12.65 -14.55 -20.98
C LEU A 189 -14.10 -15.05 -20.77
N GLY A 190 -14.48 -16.10 -21.51
CA GLY A 190 -15.81 -16.71 -21.40
C GLY A 190 -16.97 -15.85 -21.91
N LYS A 191 -16.71 -14.68 -22.51
CA LYS A 191 -17.73 -13.74 -23.00
C LYS A 191 -17.52 -13.41 -24.48
N ALA A 192 -17.73 -14.40 -25.35
CA ALA A 192 -17.55 -14.25 -26.79
C ALA A 192 -18.44 -13.15 -27.40
N GLY A 193 -19.74 -13.13 -27.06
CA GLY A 193 -20.67 -12.11 -27.57
C GLY A 193 -20.26 -10.67 -27.19
N LEU A 194 -19.85 -10.45 -25.94
CA LEU A 194 -19.33 -9.14 -25.52
C LEU A 194 -18.01 -8.78 -26.22
N THR A 195 -17.17 -9.79 -26.50
CA THR A 195 -15.93 -9.60 -27.24
C THR A 195 -16.21 -9.16 -28.68
N GLU A 196 -17.17 -9.79 -29.37
CA GLU A 196 -17.57 -9.41 -30.72
C GLU A 196 -18.23 -8.03 -30.76
N GLU A 197 -19.03 -7.68 -29.74
CA GLU A 197 -19.67 -6.37 -29.62
C GLU A 197 -18.65 -5.24 -29.45
N LYS A 198 -17.65 -5.44 -28.58
CA LYS A 198 -16.69 -4.38 -28.23
C LYS A 198 -15.44 -4.38 -29.10
N PHE A 199 -14.99 -5.54 -29.58
CA PHE A 199 -13.83 -5.67 -30.45
C PHE A 199 -14.27 -5.97 -31.88
N THR A 200 -14.63 -4.93 -32.61
CA THR A 200 -15.19 -5.00 -33.95
C THR A 200 -14.12 -4.87 -35.04
N ILE A 201 -14.54 -4.97 -36.30
CA ILE A 201 -13.67 -4.67 -37.45
C ILE A 201 -13.77 -3.18 -37.78
N ASN A 202 -12.63 -2.53 -37.95
CA ASN A 202 -12.52 -1.16 -38.43
C ASN A 202 -12.90 -1.11 -39.93
N PRO A 203 -13.94 -0.36 -40.32
CA PRO A 203 -14.41 -0.34 -41.71
C PRO A 203 -13.43 0.34 -42.69
N TYR A 204 -12.41 1.05 -42.20
CA TYR A 204 -11.44 1.76 -43.03
C TYR A 204 -10.13 1.00 -43.23
N THR A 205 -9.73 0.18 -42.27
CA THR A 205 -8.48 -0.61 -42.34
C THR A 205 -8.74 -2.10 -42.56
N GLY A 206 -9.94 -2.60 -42.23
CA GLY A 206 -10.24 -4.02 -42.17
C GLY A 206 -9.62 -4.75 -40.97
N GLU A 207 -8.86 -4.03 -40.14
CA GLU A 207 -8.23 -4.58 -38.94
C GLU A 207 -9.16 -4.51 -37.73
N ARG A 208 -8.77 -5.16 -36.64
CA ARG A 208 -9.54 -5.17 -35.40
C ARG A 208 -9.43 -3.82 -34.68
N MET A 209 -10.54 -3.35 -34.12
CA MET A 209 -10.60 -2.18 -33.24
C MET A 209 -11.40 -2.49 -31.98
N TYR A 210 -11.14 -1.75 -30.90
CA TYR A 210 -11.90 -1.78 -29.66
C TYR A 210 -12.68 -0.48 -29.48
N LYS A 211 -13.97 -0.61 -29.20
CA LYS A 211 -14.89 0.48 -28.86
C LYS A 211 -14.83 0.74 -27.36
N THR A 212 -14.29 1.89 -26.95
CA THR A 212 -14.02 2.13 -25.51
C THR A 212 -15.27 2.51 -24.71
N GLY A 213 -16.31 3.03 -25.36
CA GLY A 213 -17.45 3.67 -24.70
C GLY A 213 -17.14 5.06 -24.15
N ASP A 214 -15.97 5.62 -24.45
CA ASP A 214 -15.59 6.97 -24.06
C ASP A 214 -15.90 7.98 -25.20
N LEU A 215 -16.34 9.18 -24.83
CA LEU A 215 -16.54 10.30 -25.74
C LEU A 215 -15.27 11.16 -25.75
N ALA A 216 -14.72 11.38 -26.92
CA ALA A 216 -13.52 12.17 -27.10
C ALA A 216 -13.54 12.95 -28.43
N ARG A 217 -12.57 13.85 -28.62
CA ARG A 217 -12.35 14.54 -29.89
C ARG A 217 -10.87 14.76 -30.15
N TRP A 218 -10.50 14.87 -31.41
CA TRP A 218 -9.19 15.38 -31.79
C TRP A 218 -9.11 16.89 -31.56
N LEU A 219 -7.99 17.35 -31.01
CA LEU A 219 -7.58 18.74 -30.99
C LEU A 219 -6.73 19.07 -32.24
N PRO A 220 -6.65 20.34 -32.65
CA PRO A 220 -5.89 20.76 -33.84
C PRO A 220 -4.39 20.43 -33.80
N ASP A 221 -3.81 20.29 -32.61
CA ASP A 221 -2.40 19.94 -32.37
C ASP A 221 -2.13 18.42 -32.41
N GLY A 222 -3.17 17.64 -32.70
CA GLY A 222 -3.13 16.19 -32.75
C GLY A 222 -3.22 15.52 -31.38
N ASN A 223 -3.53 16.23 -30.30
CA ASN A 223 -3.87 15.62 -29.02
C ASN A 223 -5.33 15.19 -28.97
N VAL A 224 -5.67 14.26 -28.09
CA VAL A 224 -7.06 13.80 -27.88
C VAL A 224 -7.61 14.40 -26.59
N ASP A 225 -8.74 15.08 -26.70
CA ASP A 225 -9.48 15.63 -25.56
C ASP A 225 -10.55 14.62 -25.10
N PHE A 226 -10.50 14.25 -23.82
CA PHE A 226 -11.46 13.33 -23.21
C PHE A 226 -12.63 14.12 -22.63
N ILE A 227 -13.85 13.81 -23.09
CA ILE A 227 -15.06 14.55 -22.72
C ILE A 227 -15.84 13.82 -21.63
N GLY A 228 -15.95 12.50 -21.72
CA GLY A 228 -16.74 11.71 -20.78
C GLY A 228 -17.03 10.31 -21.32
N ARG A 229 -18.14 9.71 -20.90
CA ARG A 229 -18.58 8.38 -21.35
C ARG A 229 -19.87 8.45 -22.14
N THR A 230 -20.04 7.54 -23.09
CA THR A 230 -21.28 7.35 -23.85
C THR A 230 -22.18 6.26 -23.26
N ASP A 231 -21.62 5.38 -22.42
CA ASP A 231 -22.33 4.27 -21.77
C ASP A 231 -22.62 4.53 -20.28
N THR A 232 -23.15 3.50 -19.59
CA THR A 232 -23.50 3.55 -18.16
C THR A 232 -22.34 3.30 -17.21
N GLN A 233 -21.17 2.90 -17.73
CA GLN A 233 -20.00 2.67 -16.89
C GLN A 233 -19.51 3.98 -16.30
N VAL A 234 -18.85 3.89 -15.16
CA VAL A 234 -18.38 5.05 -14.41
C VAL A 234 -16.92 4.84 -13.99
N LYS A 235 -16.14 5.92 -13.97
CA LYS A 235 -14.78 5.89 -13.41
C LYS A 235 -14.83 6.51 -12.02
N ILE A 236 -14.57 5.73 -10.99
CA ILE A 236 -14.49 6.23 -9.62
C ILE A 236 -13.15 5.81 -9.04
N ARG A 237 -12.34 6.80 -8.65
CA ARG A 237 -11.08 6.60 -7.91
C ARG A 237 -10.08 5.71 -8.68
N GLY A 238 -10.00 5.92 -9.99
CA GLY A 238 -9.14 5.11 -10.87
C GLY A 238 -9.71 3.75 -11.30
N PHE A 239 -10.89 3.35 -10.80
CA PHE A 239 -11.52 2.08 -11.17
C PHE A 239 -12.62 2.29 -12.20
N ARG A 240 -12.59 1.48 -13.25
CA ARG A 240 -13.70 1.34 -14.18
C ARG A 240 -14.73 0.40 -13.56
N ILE A 241 -15.90 0.93 -13.24
CA ILE A 241 -16.96 0.20 -12.55
C ILE A 241 -18.16 0.09 -13.49
N GLU A 242 -18.72 -1.11 -13.55
CA GLU A 242 -20.00 -1.39 -14.21
C GLU A 242 -21.10 -1.40 -13.13
N PRO A 243 -21.94 -0.35 -13.01
CA PRO A 243 -22.99 -0.31 -11.99
C PRO A 243 -23.94 -1.52 -12.05
N ALA A 244 -24.19 -2.05 -13.26
CA ALA A 244 -25.02 -3.24 -13.46
C ALA A 244 -24.47 -4.50 -12.77
N GLU A 245 -23.16 -4.61 -12.56
CA GLU A 245 -22.56 -5.72 -11.80
C GLU A 245 -22.96 -5.64 -10.32
N ILE A 246 -22.93 -4.43 -9.76
CA ILE A 246 -23.33 -4.18 -8.37
C ILE A 246 -24.84 -4.39 -8.22
N GLU A 247 -25.64 -3.89 -9.18
CA GLU A 247 -27.09 -4.12 -9.24
C GLU A 247 -27.40 -5.62 -9.28
N ALA A 248 -26.70 -6.41 -10.10
CA ALA A 248 -26.90 -7.85 -10.18
C ALA A 248 -26.54 -8.58 -8.86
N CYS A 249 -25.54 -8.10 -8.11
CA CYS A 249 -25.24 -8.60 -6.78
C CYS A 249 -26.32 -8.22 -5.75
N LEU A 250 -26.77 -6.96 -5.75
CA LEU A 250 -27.87 -6.49 -4.90
C LEU A 250 -29.15 -7.30 -5.14
N MET A 251 -29.50 -7.55 -6.40
CA MET A 251 -30.69 -8.31 -6.79
C MET A 251 -30.67 -9.79 -6.34
N LYS A 252 -29.52 -10.33 -5.91
CA LYS A 252 -29.42 -11.69 -5.34
C LYS A 252 -29.67 -11.72 -3.83
N TYR A 253 -29.70 -10.57 -3.15
CA TYR A 253 -29.96 -10.50 -1.73
C TYR A 253 -31.46 -10.66 -1.44
N TYR A 254 -31.80 -11.51 -0.47
CA TYR A 254 -33.19 -11.78 -0.12
C TYR A 254 -33.89 -10.51 0.36
N GLY A 255 -35.02 -10.18 -0.25
CA GLY A 255 -35.85 -9.02 0.10
C GLY A 255 -35.64 -7.78 -0.79
N ILE A 256 -34.70 -7.79 -1.73
CA ILE A 256 -34.51 -6.71 -2.73
C ILE A 256 -35.26 -7.08 -4.02
N ASN A 257 -36.18 -6.22 -4.47
CA ASN A 257 -36.99 -6.43 -5.67
C ASN A 257 -36.49 -5.63 -6.89
N GLU A 258 -35.90 -4.47 -6.64
CA GLU A 258 -35.32 -3.60 -7.68
C GLU A 258 -34.04 -2.98 -7.13
N ALA A 259 -33.03 -2.81 -7.98
CA ALA A 259 -31.78 -2.16 -7.61
C ALA A 259 -31.30 -1.26 -8.75
N ALA A 260 -30.84 -0.06 -8.41
CA ALA A 260 -30.17 0.84 -9.31
C ALA A 260 -28.97 1.47 -8.64
N VAL A 261 -27.82 1.48 -9.31
CA VAL A 261 -26.59 2.08 -8.81
C VAL A 261 -26.20 3.24 -9.71
N ILE A 262 -26.04 4.42 -9.11
CA ILE A 262 -25.67 5.63 -9.84
C ILE A 262 -24.51 6.35 -9.16
N VAL A 263 -23.85 7.22 -9.90
CA VAL A 263 -22.83 8.11 -9.37
C VAL A 263 -23.48 9.40 -8.89
N ARG A 264 -23.08 9.82 -7.70
CA ARG A 264 -23.42 11.12 -7.11
C ARG A 264 -22.12 11.84 -6.74
N SER A 265 -22.18 13.16 -6.66
CA SER A 265 -21.09 13.99 -6.15
C SER A 265 -21.46 14.54 -4.78
N ASP A 266 -20.50 14.63 -3.88
CA ASP A 266 -20.69 15.33 -2.61
C ASP A 266 -20.50 16.85 -2.75
N SER A 267 -20.62 17.59 -1.63
CA SER A 267 -20.44 19.05 -1.59
C SER A 267 -19.05 19.52 -2.01
N THR A 268 -18.06 18.62 -2.02
CA THR A 268 -16.67 18.90 -2.43
C THR A 268 -16.39 18.49 -3.88
N GLY A 269 -17.40 17.96 -4.60
CA GLY A 269 -17.28 17.50 -5.98
C GLY A 269 -16.70 16.09 -6.11
N ASN A 270 -16.51 15.36 -5.01
CA ASN A 270 -16.00 13.99 -5.06
C ASN A 270 -17.13 13.02 -5.46
N GLU A 271 -16.85 12.16 -6.44
CA GLU A 271 -17.79 11.15 -6.93
C GLU A 271 -17.82 9.90 -6.03
N TYR A 272 -19.03 9.37 -5.80
CA TYR A 272 -19.27 8.15 -5.05
C TYR A 272 -20.45 7.35 -5.64
N LEU A 273 -20.44 6.04 -5.37
CA LEU A 273 -21.54 5.14 -5.73
C LEU A 273 -22.69 5.26 -4.72
N CYS A 274 -23.90 5.46 -5.22
CA CYS A 274 -25.13 5.44 -4.45
C CYS A 274 -26.06 4.35 -5.00
N ALA A 275 -26.45 3.40 -4.16
CA ALA A 275 -27.42 2.37 -4.50
C ALA A 275 -28.82 2.79 -4.05
N TYR A 276 -29.80 2.60 -4.91
CA TYR A 276 -31.22 2.74 -4.63
C TYR A 276 -31.84 1.35 -4.74
N ILE A 277 -32.49 0.89 -3.68
CA ILE A 277 -33.07 -0.46 -3.63
C ILE A 277 -34.54 -0.39 -3.25
N ALA A 278 -35.37 -1.14 -3.98
CA ALA A 278 -36.75 -1.39 -3.59
C ALA A 278 -36.82 -2.65 -2.75
N VAL A 279 -37.37 -2.57 -1.53
CA VAL A 279 -37.31 -3.67 -0.55
C VAL A 279 -38.69 -4.11 -0.09
N SER A 280 -38.89 -5.43 0.04
CA SER A 280 -40.06 -6.02 0.70
C SER A 280 -39.75 -6.30 2.17
N GLY A 281 -39.69 -5.25 3.00
CA GLY A 281 -39.44 -5.37 4.44
C GLY A 281 -38.25 -4.55 4.95
N CYS A 282 -37.80 -4.83 6.18
CA CYS A 282 -36.66 -4.15 6.79
C CYS A 282 -35.36 -4.91 6.45
N ILE A 283 -34.48 -4.27 5.69
CA ILE A 283 -33.10 -4.73 5.48
C ILE A 283 -32.16 -3.90 6.33
N SER A 284 -31.21 -4.55 6.99
CA SER A 284 -30.13 -3.86 7.71
C SER A 284 -29.05 -3.42 6.70
N GLU A 285 -28.80 -2.11 6.59
CA GLU A 285 -27.74 -1.58 5.72
C GLU A 285 -26.35 -2.16 6.03
N PRO A 286 -25.94 -2.31 7.31
CA PRO A 286 -24.69 -2.99 7.66
C PRO A 286 -24.59 -4.43 7.12
N GLU A 287 -25.64 -5.25 7.29
CA GLU A 287 -25.66 -6.64 6.82
C GLU A 287 -25.57 -6.71 5.30
N LEU A 288 -26.27 -5.81 4.60
CA LEU A 288 -26.21 -5.71 3.15
C LEU A 288 -24.81 -5.29 2.66
N LYS A 289 -24.16 -4.32 3.33
CA LYS A 289 -22.77 -3.94 3.01
C LYS A 289 -21.81 -5.10 3.23
N ASP A 290 -21.97 -5.87 4.29
CA ASP A 290 -21.12 -7.04 4.57
C ASP A 290 -21.33 -8.17 3.56
N TYR A 291 -22.58 -8.40 3.13
CA TYR A 291 -22.88 -9.29 2.02
C TYR A 291 -22.18 -8.86 0.73
N LEU A 292 -22.26 -7.57 0.36
CA LEU A 292 -21.61 -7.07 -0.85
C LEU A 292 -20.08 -7.19 -0.76
N LYS A 293 -19.47 -6.93 0.40
CA LYS A 293 -18.01 -7.06 0.61
C LYS A 293 -17.51 -8.49 0.40
N ALA A 294 -18.36 -9.50 0.62
CA ALA A 294 -18.00 -10.90 0.36
C ALA A 294 -17.99 -11.26 -1.13
N LEU A 295 -18.65 -10.46 -1.98
CA LEU A 295 -18.84 -10.74 -3.42
C LEU A 295 -18.08 -9.78 -4.33
N LEU A 296 -17.90 -8.54 -3.87
CA LEU A 296 -17.38 -7.43 -4.66
C LEU A 296 -16.16 -6.81 -4.00
N PRO A 297 -15.19 -6.32 -4.78
CA PRO A 297 -14.10 -5.51 -4.27
C PRO A 297 -14.60 -4.27 -3.52
N ALA A 298 -13.81 -3.80 -2.54
CA ALA A 298 -14.19 -2.67 -1.68
C ALA A 298 -14.58 -1.37 -2.43
N TYR A 299 -13.99 -1.11 -3.60
CA TYR A 299 -14.30 0.08 -4.40
C TYR A 299 -15.65 0.02 -5.13
N MET A 300 -16.25 -1.17 -5.26
CA MET A 300 -17.58 -1.36 -5.84
C MET A 300 -18.71 -1.28 -4.81
N ILE A 301 -18.37 -1.23 -3.52
CA ILE A 301 -19.37 -1.15 -2.45
C ILE A 301 -19.97 0.27 -2.44
N PRO A 302 -21.30 0.42 -2.63
CA PRO A 302 -21.95 1.73 -2.58
C PRO A 302 -21.69 2.44 -1.25
N SER A 303 -21.30 3.71 -1.32
CA SER A 303 -21.06 4.52 -0.12
C SER A 303 -22.38 4.86 0.59
N ARG A 304 -23.48 4.93 -0.18
CA ARG A 304 -24.84 5.14 0.34
C ARG A 304 -25.81 4.12 -0.24
N ILE A 305 -26.74 3.65 0.58
CA ILE A 305 -27.83 2.78 0.17
C ILE A 305 -29.15 3.43 0.59
N ILE A 306 -30.00 3.74 -0.38
CA ILE A 306 -31.30 4.37 -0.19
C ILE A 306 -32.37 3.34 -0.42
N MET A 307 -33.12 3.03 0.64
CA MET A 307 -34.25 2.11 0.60
C MET A 307 -35.51 2.86 0.17
N MET A 308 -36.24 2.29 -0.77
CA MET A 308 -37.47 2.84 -1.33
C MET A 308 -38.55 1.75 -1.39
N ASP A 309 -39.81 2.15 -1.46
CA ASP A 309 -40.90 1.20 -1.72
C ASP A 309 -40.86 0.71 -3.18
N LYS A 310 -40.45 1.60 -4.10
CA LYS A 310 -40.33 1.32 -5.54
C LYS A 310 -39.38 2.32 -6.20
N LEU A 311 -38.64 1.89 -7.22
CA LEU A 311 -37.82 2.82 -8.00
C LEU A 311 -38.68 3.58 -9.03
N PRO A 312 -38.42 4.89 -9.24
CA PRO A 312 -39.16 5.69 -10.20
C PRO A 312 -38.85 5.21 -11.61
N ALA A 313 -39.90 5.02 -12.42
CA ALA A 313 -39.78 4.64 -13.82
C ALA A 313 -40.43 5.69 -14.72
N THR A 314 -39.82 5.92 -15.87
CA THR A 314 -40.38 6.65 -17.01
C THR A 314 -41.64 5.95 -17.54
N PRO A 315 -42.51 6.63 -18.32
CA PRO A 315 -43.68 5.99 -18.95
C PRO A 315 -43.36 4.76 -19.82
N ASN A 316 -42.10 4.64 -20.27
CA ASN A 316 -41.61 3.49 -21.05
C ASN A 316 -41.04 2.36 -20.18
N GLY A 317 -41.23 2.42 -18.85
CA GLY A 317 -40.78 1.38 -17.91
C GLY A 317 -39.29 1.38 -17.60
N LYS A 318 -38.50 2.36 -18.07
CA LYS A 318 -37.08 2.52 -17.70
C LYS A 318 -36.93 3.35 -16.45
N LEU A 319 -35.94 3.06 -15.59
CA LEU A 319 -35.58 3.89 -14.43
C LEU A 319 -35.46 5.37 -14.78
N ASP A 320 -36.16 6.24 -14.06
CA ASP A 320 -36.02 7.69 -14.14
C ASP A 320 -35.03 8.19 -13.09
N LYS A 321 -33.76 8.29 -13.50
CA LYS A 321 -32.66 8.73 -12.62
C LYS A 321 -32.87 10.15 -12.06
N LYS A 322 -33.66 11.01 -12.72
CA LYS A 322 -33.89 12.39 -12.27
C LYS A 322 -34.86 12.47 -11.09
N LEU A 323 -35.71 11.45 -10.94
CA LEU A 323 -36.68 11.34 -9.84
C LEU A 323 -36.12 10.57 -8.64
N LEU A 324 -34.90 10.03 -8.73
CA LEU A 324 -34.25 9.41 -7.60
C LEU A 324 -33.95 10.48 -6.54
N PRO A 325 -34.37 10.26 -5.27
CA PRO A 325 -34.16 11.23 -4.22
C PRO A 325 -32.66 11.49 -4.02
N GLU A 326 -32.31 12.74 -3.73
CA GLU A 326 -30.96 13.04 -3.28
C GLU A 326 -30.71 12.28 -1.96
N PRO A 327 -29.58 11.59 -1.80
CA PRO A 327 -29.24 10.95 -0.54
C PRO A 327 -29.21 12.04 0.53
N GLU A 328 -30.20 12.07 1.44
CA GLU A 328 -30.34 13.15 2.40
C GLU A 328 -28.99 13.39 3.09
N GLN A 329 -28.49 14.62 3.00
CA GLN A 329 -27.18 14.97 3.52
C GLN A 329 -27.12 14.94 5.06
N ASP A 330 -28.25 14.70 5.73
CA ASP A 330 -28.45 14.92 7.17
C ASP A 330 -29.27 13.84 7.91
N LYS A 331 -29.63 12.70 7.28
CA LYS A 331 -30.35 11.59 7.96
C LYS A 331 -29.56 10.29 8.08
N ALA A 332 -28.23 10.33 8.00
CA ALA A 332 -27.47 9.36 8.78
C ALA A 332 -28.00 9.50 10.21
N LYS A 333 -28.47 8.40 10.83
CA LYS A 333 -29.01 8.39 12.20
C LYS A 333 -28.23 9.41 13.00
N ARG A 334 -28.86 10.52 13.42
CA ARG A 334 -28.29 11.36 14.46
C ARG A 334 -28.21 10.45 15.67
N GLY A 335 -27.10 9.72 15.79
CA GLY A 335 -26.54 9.45 17.11
C GLY A 335 -26.57 10.77 17.84
N THR A 336 -26.91 10.74 19.13
CA THR A 336 -26.79 11.91 19.98
C THR A 336 -25.46 12.59 19.68
N TYR A 337 -25.52 13.78 19.06
CA TYR A 337 -24.33 14.54 18.73
C TYR A 337 -23.55 14.70 20.03
N THR A 338 -22.36 14.10 20.06
CA THR A 338 -21.46 14.20 21.20
C THR A 338 -20.36 15.15 20.80
N ALA A 339 -20.29 16.30 21.47
CA ALA A 339 -19.27 17.30 21.23
C ALA A 339 -17.89 16.77 21.65
N PRO A 340 -16.80 17.26 21.03
CA PRO A 340 -15.44 17.02 21.50
C PRO A 340 -15.29 17.34 23.00
N GLY A 341 -14.63 16.44 23.73
CA GLY A 341 -14.34 16.56 25.16
C GLY A 341 -12.90 16.94 25.48
N ASN A 342 -12.01 16.96 24.49
CA ASN A 342 -10.61 17.38 24.65
C ASN A 342 -10.04 18.02 23.36
N ILE A 343 -8.87 18.66 23.49
CA ILE A 343 -8.21 19.40 22.39
C ILE A 343 -7.92 18.50 21.18
N THR A 344 -7.56 17.24 21.40
CA THR A 344 -7.26 16.30 20.31
C THR A 344 -8.53 15.97 19.52
N GLU A 345 -9.65 15.74 20.21
CA GLU A 345 -10.96 15.54 19.57
C GLU A 345 -11.45 16.80 18.84
N GLU A 346 -11.20 18.00 19.38
CA GLU A 346 -11.55 19.28 18.72
C GLU A 346 -10.82 19.41 17.38
N ARG A 347 -9.50 19.22 17.38
CA ARG A 347 -8.68 19.26 16.16
C ARG A 347 -9.06 18.18 15.15
N LEU A 348 -9.36 16.97 15.62
CA LEU A 348 -9.84 15.89 14.76
C LEU A 348 -11.18 16.25 14.11
N SER A 349 -12.09 16.87 14.86
CA SER A 349 -13.38 17.32 14.34
C SER A 349 -13.21 18.34 13.24
N GLU A 350 -12.35 19.36 13.44
CA GLU A 350 -12.05 20.37 12.41
C GLU A 350 -11.50 19.74 11.12
N ILE A 351 -10.54 18.81 11.25
CA ILE A 351 -9.95 18.10 10.10
C ILE A 351 -11.00 17.26 9.36
N TRP A 352 -11.86 16.56 10.10
CA TRP A 352 -12.93 15.76 9.50
C TRP A 352 -13.97 16.62 8.80
N GLU A 353 -14.34 17.75 9.39
CA GLU A 353 -15.27 18.71 8.81
C GLU A 353 -14.76 19.27 7.47
N GLU A 354 -13.47 19.61 7.40
CA GLU A 354 -12.82 20.05 6.16
C GLU A 354 -12.82 18.94 5.10
N ILE A 355 -12.37 17.73 5.44
CA ILE A 355 -12.22 16.61 4.49
C ILE A 355 -13.56 16.07 4.01
N LEU A 356 -14.57 16.03 4.89
CA LEU A 356 -15.89 15.52 4.58
C LEU A 356 -16.80 16.61 3.97
N GLY A 357 -16.42 17.88 4.08
CA GLY A 357 -17.25 19.02 3.65
C GLY A 357 -18.52 19.16 4.48
N LYS A 358 -18.42 18.96 5.80
CA LYS A 358 -19.51 18.97 6.77
C LYS A 358 -19.25 20.00 7.86
N ARG A 359 -20.31 20.58 8.46
CA ARG A 359 -20.20 21.65 9.47
C ARG A 359 -20.31 21.17 10.92
N ARG A 360 -20.58 19.89 11.14
CA ARG A 360 -20.80 19.34 12.48
C ARG A 360 -20.61 17.84 12.51
N VAL A 361 -19.44 17.40 12.95
CA VAL A 361 -19.11 15.97 13.12
C VAL A 361 -19.07 15.66 14.61
N GLY A 362 -19.88 14.70 15.07
CA GLY A 362 -19.86 14.19 16.44
C GLY A 362 -18.71 13.21 16.67
N ILE A 363 -18.21 13.11 17.90
CA ILE A 363 -17.03 12.27 18.16
C ILE A 363 -17.26 10.77 17.99
N ASP A 364 -18.52 10.34 18.00
CA ASP A 364 -18.97 8.96 17.81
C ASP A 364 -19.52 8.72 16.40
N ASP A 365 -19.49 9.74 15.53
CA ASP A 365 -19.90 9.58 14.14
C ASP A 365 -18.86 8.75 13.37
N ASN A 366 -19.36 7.88 12.51
CA ASN A 366 -18.52 7.00 11.70
C ASN A 366 -18.03 7.71 10.43
N PHE A 367 -16.71 7.72 10.21
CA PHE A 367 -16.07 8.35 9.06
C PHE A 367 -16.68 7.93 7.72
N PHE A 368 -16.91 6.63 7.55
CA PHE A 368 -17.37 6.05 6.29
C PHE A 368 -18.87 6.28 6.07
N ASP A 369 -19.68 6.28 7.14
CA ASP A 369 -21.10 6.62 7.06
C ASP A 369 -21.31 8.10 6.71
N LEU A 370 -20.39 8.98 7.13
CA LEU A 370 -20.38 10.39 6.73
C LEU A 370 -19.90 10.63 5.29
N GLY A 371 -19.61 9.58 4.52
CA GLY A 371 -19.13 9.68 3.14
C GLY A 371 -17.61 9.67 3.01
N GLY A 372 -16.90 9.27 4.06
CA GLY A 372 -15.49 8.93 4.01
C GLY A 372 -15.23 7.71 3.12
N HIS A 373 -14.09 7.69 2.46
CA HIS A 373 -13.64 6.61 1.59
C HIS A 373 -12.12 6.59 1.49
N SER A 374 -11.52 5.62 0.79
CA SER A 374 -10.06 5.43 0.76
C SER A 374 -9.28 6.71 0.43
N LEU A 375 -9.69 7.48 -0.60
CA LEU A 375 -9.04 8.75 -0.91
C LEU A 375 -9.20 9.82 0.20
N LYS A 376 -10.37 9.94 0.82
CA LYS A 376 -10.54 10.83 1.99
C LYS A 376 -9.76 10.35 3.21
N ALA A 377 -9.62 9.03 3.39
CA ALA A 377 -8.77 8.44 4.43
C ALA A 377 -7.29 8.75 4.18
N MET A 378 -6.82 8.72 2.92
CA MET A 378 -5.47 9.16 2.54
C MET A 378 -5.24 10.64 2.88
N ASN A 379 -6.19 11.50 2.50
CA ASN A 379 -6.16 12.93 2.85
C ASN A 379 -6.16 13.13 4.37
N LEU A 380 -6.96 12.33 5.09
CA LEU A 380 -7.01 12.34 6.56
C LEU A 380 -5.65 11.99 7.14
N ILE A 381 -5.00 10.91 6.68
CA ILE A 381 -3.65 10.53 7.15
C ILE A 381 -2.65 11.66 6.92
N SER A 382 -2.66 12.30 5.75
CA SER A 382 -1.79 13.45 5.47
C SER A 382 -2.06 14.63 6.41
N ALA A 383 -3.33 14.96 6.65
CA ALA A 383 -3.72 16.04 7.56
C ALA A 383 -3.36 15.72 9.02
N LEU A 384 -3.59 14.48 9.48
CA LEU A 384 -3.23 14.02 10.81
C LEU A 384 -1.72 14.03 11.03
N TYR A 385 -0.94 13.64 10.03
CA TYR A 385 0.51 13.74 10.12
C TYR A 385 0.97 15.20 10.19
N ARG A 386 0.38 16.10 9.40
CA ARG A 386 0.69 17.53 9.44
C ARG A 386 0.37 18.16 10.80
N GLU A 387 -0.79 17.86 11.37
CA GLU A 387 -1.23 18.44 12.63
C GLU A 387 -0.53 17.80 13.84
N PHE A 388 -0.41 16.48 13.86
CA PHE A 388 0.01 15.75 15.05
C PHE A 388 1.42 15.15 14.98
N SER A 389 2.07 15.13 13.82
CA SER A 389 3.37 14.48 13.56
C SER A 389 3.39 12.98 13.90
N VAL A 390 2.24 12.32 13.83
CA VAL A 390 2.09 10.88 14.08
C VAL A 390 1.84 10.15 12.76
N GLU A 391 2.65 9.12 12.48
CA GLU A 391 2.41 8.23 11.35
C GLU A 391 1.35 7.19 11.73
N ILE A 392 0.23 7.20 11.01
CA ILE A 392 -0.91 6.31 11.25
C ILE A 392 -0.98 5.31 10.10
N PRO A 393 -0.90 4.00 10.36
CA PRO A 393 -1.18 2.98 9.36
C PRO A 393 -2.60 3.10 8.81
N VAL A 394 -2.80 2.85 7.52
CA VAL A 394 -4.12 3.01 6.87
C VAL A 394 -5.16 2.10 7.52
N ARG A 395 -4.78 0.87 7.86
CA ARG A 395 -5.63 -0.09 8.57
C ARG A 395 -6.20 0.45 9.88
N GLU A 396 -5.51 1.35 10.57
CA GLU A 396 -6.01 1.93 11.81
C GLU A 396 -7.17 2.89 11.53
N ILE A 397 -7.18 3.63 10.42
CA ILE A 397 -8.34 4.45 10.01
C ILE A 397 -9.57 3.57 9.74
N PHE A 398 -9.38 2.40 9.15
CA PHE A 398 -10.47 1.45 8.91
C PHE A 398 -10.94 0.72 10.17
N LYS A 399 -10.09 0.64 11.20
CA LYS A 399 -10.42 0.00 12.48
C LYS A 399 -11.00 0.99 13.49
N LYS A 400 -10.51 2.22 13.48
CA LYS A 400 -10.83 3.32 14.40
C LYS A 400 -11.64 4.34 13.60
N GLN A 401 -12.92 4.06 13.50
CA GLN A 401 -13.81 4.71 12.52
C GLN A 401 -14.49 5.95 13.09
N THR A 402 -14.24 6.31 14.36
CA THR A 402 -14.77 7.52 15.02
C THR A 402 -13.64 8.42 15.50
N ILE A 403 -13.94 9.71 15.73
CA ILE A 403 -12.98 10.67 16.28
C ILE A 403 -12.50 10.24 17.67
N ARG A 404 -13.40 9.74 18.54
CA ARG A 404 -13.04 9.26 19.88
C ARG A 404 -11.97 8.17 19.80
N GLU A 405 -12.21 7.18 18.95
CA GLU A 405 -11.28 6.06 18.75
C GLU A 405 -9.92 6.49 18.19
N LEU A 406 -9.90 7.47 17.27
CA LEU A 406 -8.67 8.03 16.71
C LEU A 406 -7.93 8.93 17.71
N ALA A 407 -8.65 9.69 18.53
CA ALA A 407 -8.07 10.52 19.58
C ALA A 407 -7.30 9.65 20.58
N GLU A 408 -7.93 8.57 21.05
CA GLU A 408 -7.27 7.58 21.93
C GLU A 408 -6.02 6.98 21.29
N TYR A 409 -6.10 6.64 20.00
CA TYR A 409 -4.94 6.12 19.26
C TYR A 409 -3.81 7.17 19.20
N LEU A 410 -4.12 8.41 18.82
CA LEU A 410 -3.15 9.50 18.73
C LEU A 410 -2.47 9.79 20.08
N GLU A 411 -3.24 9.84 21.17
CA GLU A 411 -2.70 10.03 22.51
C GLU A 411 -1.79 8.87 22.94
N SER A 412 -2.17 7.64 22.61
CA SER A 412 -1.34 6.46 22.88
C SER A 412 -0.05 6.45 22.05
N ALA A 413 -0.11 6.92 20.80
CA ALA A 413 1.02 7.01 19.89
C ALA A 413 1.97 8.14 20.29
N ARG A 414 1.45 9.27 20.76
CA ARG A 414 2.23 10.39 21.34
C ARG A 414 2.93 10.00 22.64
N LYS A 415 2.29 9.20 23.50
CA LYS A 415 2.91 8.65 24.72
C LYS A 415 4.03 7.64 24.43
N LYS A 416 4.16 7.15 23.19
CA LYS A 416 5.35 6.43 22.69
C LYS A 416 6.43 7.39 22.17
N GLU A 417 6.52 8.60 22.71
CA GLU A 417 7.79 9.33 22.74
C GLU A 417 8.89 8.38 23.25
N TYR A 418 9.96 8.29 22.48
CA TYR A 418 11.17 7.57 22.84
C TYR A 418 11.66 8.04 24.22
N LYS A 419 11.40 7.24 25.25
CA LYS A 419 12.15 7.34 26.50
C LYS A 419 13.50 6.68 26.23
N PRO A 420 14.62 7.42 26.19
CA PRO A 420 15.92 6.80 26.08
C PRO A 420 16.06 5.77 27.20
N ILE A 421 16.61 4.60 26.87
CA ILE A 421 16.99 3.63 27.90
C ILE A 421 18.04 4.34 28.75
N VAL A 422 17.64 4.73 29.97
CA VAL A 422 18.51 5.41 30.90
C VAL A 422 19.51 4.39 31.41
N HIS A 423 20.80 4.70 31.31
CA HIS A 423 21.84 3.90 31.94
C HIS A 423 21.56 3.83 33.45
N LEU A 424 21.40 2.62 33.96
CA LEU A 424 21.23 2.41 35.40
C LEU A 424 22.58 2.52 36.09
N GLU A 425 22.60 3.04 37.31
CA GLU A 425 23.79 2.99 38.16
C GLU A 425 24.22 1.54 38.44
N ASP A 426 25.51 1.36 38.75
CA ASP A 426 26.08 0.07 39.13
C ASP A 426 25.40 -0.48 40.39
N ARG A 427 24.93 -1.72 40.31
CA ARG A 427 24.27 -2.45 41.40
C ARG A 427 24.81 -3.86 41.49
N ASP A 428 24.71 -4.46 42.68
CA ASP A 428 25.11 -5.85 42.90
C ASP A 428 24.31 -6.85 42.06
N TYR A 429 23.06 -6.51 41.71
CA TYR A 429 22.16 -7.31 40.89
C TYR A 429 21.06 -6.43 40.27
N TYR A 430 20.48 -6.93 39.19
CA TYR A 430 19.38 -6.30 38.46
C TYR A 430 18.22 -7.29 38.32
N PRO A 431 16.96 -6.82 38.19
CA PRO A 431 15.85 -7.73 37.93
C PRO A 431 16.06 -8.42 36.57
N ALA A 432 15.77 -9.72 36.50
CA ALA A 432 15.73 -10.43 35.23
C ALA A 432 14.52 -9.99 34.40
N SER A 433 14.68 -9.90 33.09
CA SER A 433 13.57 -9.61 32.17
C SER A 433 12.55 -10.75 32.16
N SER A 434 11.32 -10.48 31.72
CA SER A 434 10.29 -11.53 31.57
C SER A 434 10.76 -12.67 30.64
N GLY A 435 11.56 -12.35 29.61
CA GLY A 435 12.16 -13.34 28.72
C GLY A 435 13.18 -14.22 29.44
N GLN A 436 14.05 -13.62 30.25
CA GLN A 436 15.04 -14.34 31.06
C GLN A 436 14.37 -15.21 32.13
N LYS A 437 13.33 -14.71 32.81
CA LYS A 437 12.53 -15.48 33.79
C LYS A 437 11.92 -16.73 33.16
N ARG A 438 11.31 -16.58 31.98
CA ARG A 438 10.73 -17.70 31.23
C ARG A 438 11.80 -18.73 30.89
N LEU A 439 12.91 -18.30 30.29
CA LEU A 439 13.99 -19.20 29.88
C LEU A 439 14.62 -19.93 31.07
N TYR A 440 14.86 -19.24 32.19
CA TYR A 440 15.37 -19.87 33.41
C TYR A 440 14.44 -20.98 33.90
N VAL A 441 13.15 -20.69 34.04
CA VAL A 441 12.15 -21.69 34.49
C VAL A 441 12.06 -22.86 33.51
N THR A 442 12.05 -22.58 32.20
CA THR A 442 11.98 -23.65 31.20
C THR A 442 13.23 -24.53 31.21
N THR A 443 14.43 -23.96 31.37
CA THR A 443 15.68 -24.74 31.47
C THR A 443 15.72 -25.60 32.74
N GLN A 444 15.19 -25.12 33.87
CA GLN A 444 15.13 -25.89 35.13
C GLN A 444 14.08 -27.02 35.08
N MET A 445 13.01 -26.87 34.32
CA MET A 445 11.94 -27.87 34.18
C MET A 445 12.19 -28.90 33.06
N SER A 446 13.17 -28.67 32.19
CA SER A 446 13.44 -29.55 31.05
C SER A 446 14.36 -30.71 31.43
N ASP A 447 13.99 -31.92 31.03
CA ASP A 447 14.88 -33.09 31.10
C ASP A 447 16.09 -32.95 30.16
N ASN A 448 15.93 -32.19 29.06
CA ASN A 448 17.00 -31.91 28.11
C ASN A 448 17.57 -30.50 28.31
N LYS A 449 18.63 -30.41 29.11
CA LYS A 449 19.26 -29.14 29.50
C LYS A 449 20.07 -28.43 28.40
N THR A 450 20.17 -28.97 27.19
CA THR A 450 20.76 -28.29 26.02
C THR A 450 19.72 -27.75 25.04
N SER A 451 18.42 -27.88 25.33
CA SER A 451 17.34 -27.44 24.42
C SER A 451 17.37 -25.94 24.05
N TYR A 452 18.04 -25.12 24.87
CA TYR A 452 18.20 -23.68 24.66
C TYR A 452 19.65 -23.25 24.46
N ASN A 453 20.52 -24.19 24.11
CA ASN A 453 21.86 -23.88 23.61
C ASN A 453 21.76 -23.36 22.17
N ILE A 454 22.61 -22.41 21.82
CA ILE A 454 22.71 -21.80 20.49
C ILE A 454 24.13 -22.08 19.98
N PRO A 455 24.37 -23.25 19.37
CA PRO A 455 25.64 -23.55 18.73
C PRO A 455 25.77 -22.82 17.39
N VAL A 456 26.95 -22.25 17.14
CA VAL A 456 27.34 -21.60 15.89
C VAL A 456 28.66 -22.21 15.44
N ILE A 457 28.73 -22.61 14.18
CA ILE A 457 29.92 -23.19 13.55
C ILE A 457 30.33 -22.31 12.38
N MET A 458 31.61 -21.95 12.31
CA MET A 458 32.19 -21.13 11.25
C MET A 458 33.48 -21.75 10.75
N ASN A 459 33.63 -21.81 9.43
CA ASN A 459 34.88 -22.23 8.80
C ASN A 459 35.77 -21.02 8.56
N ILE A 460 37.03 -21.16 8.94
CA ILE A 460 38.08 -20.15 8.78
C ILE A 460 39.09 -20.73 7.81
N GLU A 461 39.26 -20.06 6.68
CA GLU A 461 40.26 -20.40 5.67
C GLU A 461 41.39 -19.36 5.68
N GLY A 462 42.63 -19.84 5.59
CA GLY A 462 43.86 -19.03 5.63
C GLY A 462 44.62 -19.12 6.95
N ASN A 463 45.60 -18.24 7.11
CA ASN A 463 46.45 -18.20 8.30
C ASN A 463 45.75 -17.50 9.47
N LEU A 464 45.33 -18.28 10.47
CA LEU A 464 44.75 -17.75 11.71
C LEU A 464 45.83 -17.51 12.77
N ASP A 465 45.99 -16.26 13.19
CA ASP A 465 46.76 -15.92 14.39
C ASP A 465 45.93 -16.28 15.64
N LYS A 466 46.24 -17.45 16.22
CA LYS A 466 45.53 -17.99 17.39
C LYS A 466 45.58 -17.05 18.61
N ASN A 467 46.72 -16.41 18.86
CA ASN A 467 46.88 -15.50 20.00
C ASN A 467 46.03 -14.24 19.86
N ARG A 468 45.99 -13.68 18.65
CA ARG A 468 45.13 -12.54 18.35
C ARG A 468 43.65 -12.93 18.45
N PHE A 469 43.29 -14.12 17.98
CA PHE A 469 41.91 -14.60 18.01
C PHE A 469 41.40 -14.80 19.44
N GLU A 470 42.19 -15.43 20.31
CA GLU A 470 41.87 -15.55 21.74
C GLU A 470 41.72 -14.18 22.42
N LYS A 471 42.60 -13.22 22.09
CA LYS A 471 42.51 -11.87 22.62
C LYS A 471 41.20 -11.19 22.24
N VAL A 472 40.76 -11.32 20.99
CA VAL A 472 39.49 -10.77 20.51
C VAL A 472 38.30 -11.41 21.23
N ILE A 473 38.31 -12.72 21.45
CA ILE A 473 37.26 -13.40 22.22
C ILE A 473 37.14 -12.81 23.63
N ARG A 474 38.27 -12.63 24.33
CA ARG A 474 38.29 -12.01 25.65
C ARG A 474 37.76 -10.57 25.62
N GLU A 475 38.16 -9.76 24.62
CA GLU A 475 37.68 -8.39 24.46
C GLU A 475 36.16 -8.32 24.19
N VAL A 476 35.61 -9.23 23.39
CA VAL A 476 34.16 -9.31 23.12
C VAL A 476 33.41 -9.66 24.39
N VAL A 477 33.84 -10.69 25.13
CA VAL A 477 33.19 -11.04 26.41
C VAL A 477 33.30 -9.88 27.41
N GLN A 478 34.43 -9.19 27.48
CA GLN A 478 34.58 -8.05 28.37
C GLN A 478 33.68 -6.87 28.00
N ARG A 479 33.51 -6.61 26.70
CA ARG A 479 32.68 -5.53 26.17
C ARG A 479 31.19 -5.73 26.46
N HIS A 480 30.70 -6.97 26.42
CA HIS A 480 29.27 -7.25 26.50
C HIS A 480 28.89 -7.82 27.87
N GLU A 481 28.17 -7.02 28.67
CA GLU A 481 27.71 -7.41 30.02
C GLU A 481 26.95 -8.74 30.02
N SER A 482 26.10 -8.98 29.03
CA SER A 482 25.32 -10.22 28.92
C SER A 482 26.18 -11.49 28.89
N LEU A 483 27.38 -11.42 28.29
CA LEU A 483 28.31 -12.55 28.21
C LEU A 483 29.01 -12.83 29.55
N ARG A 484 28.92 -11.89 30.49
CA ARG A 484 29.47 -11.96 31.85
C ARG A 484 28.37 -12.04 32.91
N THR A 485 27.14 -12.37 32.52
CA THR A 485 25.98 -12.38 33.41
C THR A 485 25.64 -13.79 33.89
N SER A 486 25.32 -13.91 35.18
CA SER A 486 24.68 -15.10 35.74
C SER A 486 23.30 -14.78 36.33
N PHE A 487 22.52 -15.80 36.61
CA PHE A 487 21.14 -15.70 37.09
C PHE A 487 20.98 -16.46 38.39
N GLU A 488 20.46 -15.81 39.43
CA GLU A 488 20.25 -16.40 40.75
C GLU A 488 18.90 -15.96 41.35
N PHE A 489 18.40 -16.71 42.33
CA PHE A 489 17.23 -16.29 43.10
C PHE A 489 17.64 -15.47 44.32
N LYS A 490 17.09 -14.27 44.45
CA LYS A 490 17.23 -13.42 45.63
C LYS A 490 15.86 -12.92 46.08
N ASP A 491 15.52 -13.11 47.35
CA ASP A 491 14.22 -12.72 47.94
C ASP A 491 12.99 -13.21 47.12
N ARG A 492 13.06 -14.45 46.60
CA ARG A 492 12.05 -15.10 45.74
C ARG A 492 11.90 -14.48 44.34
N GLU A 493 12.80 -13.59 43.94
CA GLU A 493 12.86 -13.06 42.58
C GLU A 493 14.09 -13.57 41.85
N LEU A 494 13.93 -13.92 40.56
CA LEU A 494 15.07 -14.18 39.69
C LEU A 494 15.72 -12.85 39.32
N VAL A 495 17.01 -12.75 39.63
CA VAL A 495 17.85 -11.58 39.35
C VAL A 495 19.00 -11.98 38.44
N GLN A 496 19.55 -10.99 37.74
CA GLN A 496 20.76 -11.11 36.95
C GLN A 496 21.91 -10.40 37.65
N ARG A 497 23.09 -11.00 37.65
CA ARG A 497 24.32 -10.46 38.23
C ARG A 497 25.35 -10.30 37.13
N ILE A 498 25.81 -9.07 36.91
CA ILE A 498 26.83 -8.75 35.90
C ILE A 498 28.18 -8.81 36.59
N HIS A 499 29.05 -9.73 36.16
CA HIS A 499 30.38 -9.91 36.74
C HIS A 499 31.38 -9.01 36.03
N LYS A 500 32.30 -8.37 36.77
CA LYS A 500 33.31 -7.46 36.20
C LYS A 500 34.22 -8.17 35.20
N ASP A 501 34.67 -9.36 35.55
CA ASP A 501 35.51 -10.21 34.71
C ASP A 501 35.06 -11.66 34.86
N VAL A 502 35.22 -12.45 33.80
CA VAL A 502 34.91 -13.89 33.78
C VAL A 502 36.03 -14.62 33.03
N ASP A 503 36.38 -15.82 33.48
CA ASP A 503 37.39 -16.61 32.79
C ASP A 503 36.78 -17.28 31.55
N VAL A 504 37.31 -16.93 30.39
CA VAL A 504 36.89 -17.45 29.08
C VAL A 504 38.11 -18.05 28.43
N GLN A 505 37.97 -19.33 28.08
CA GLN A 505 39.03 -20.10 27.45
C GLN A 505 38.55 -20.60 26.09
N LEU A 506 39.47 -20.63 25.12
CA LEU A 506 39.25 -21.25 23.82
C LEU A 506 39.73 -22.70 23.92
N GLU A 507 38.81 -23.65 23.73
CA GLU A 507 39.14 -25.07 23.72
C GLU A 507 39.76 -25.44 22.35
N TYR A 508 40.88 -26.16 22.36
CA TYR A 508 41.54 -26.59 21.13
C TYR A 508 41.32 -28.08 20.87
N TYR A 509 41.03 -28.39 19.61
CA TYR A 509 40.85 -29.75 19.14
C TYR A 509 41.68 -29.95 17.86
N ASP A 510 42.33 -31.10 17.73
CA ASP A 510 43.02 -31.50 16.50
C ASP A 510 42.22 -32.62 15.82
N SER A 511 41.84 -32.42 14.55
CA SER A 511 41.06 -33.39 13.79
C SER A 511 41.33 -33.24 12.29
N GLU A 512 42.01 -34.21 11.69
CA GLU A 512 42.34 -34.21 10.25
C GLU A 512 41.08 -34.28 9.36
N GLU A 513 39.98 -34.84 9.86
CA GLU A 513 38.69 -34.94 9.16
C GLU A 513 37.78 -33.71 9.39
N GLY A 514 38.20 -32.77 10.23
CA GLY A 514 37.42 -31.60 10.62
C GLY A 514 36.36 -31.89 11.66
N ILE A 515 35.28 -31.10 11.63
CA ILE A 515 34.20 -31.20 12.61
C ILE A 515 33.37 -32.47 12.39
N SER A 516 33.25 -33.31 13.42
CA SER A 516 32.44 -34.53 13.42
C SER A 516 31.21 -34.40 14.31
N GLY A 517 30.22 -35.28 14.11
CA GLY A 517 29.03 -35.34 14.96
C GLY A 517 29.38 -35.58 16.44
N ASP A 518 30.38 -36.42 16.70
CA ASP A 518 30.83 -36.74 18.07
C ASP A 518 31.50 -35.54 18.73
N LEU A 519 32.30 -34.77 17.99
CA LEU A 519 32.91 -33.52 18.49
C LEU A 519 31.85 -32.47 18.80
N ILE A 520 30.82 -32.33 17.95
CA ILE A 520 29.69 -31.42 18.20
C ILE A 520 28.92 -31.84 19.46
N GLN A 521 28.65 -33.14 19.62
CA GLN A 521 27.95 -33.66 20.81
C GLN A 521 28.77 -33.50 22.10
N ALA A 522 30.10 -33.66 22.03
CA ALA A 522 30.97 -33.42 23.17
C ALA A 522 31.09 -31.93 23.53
N PHE A 523 31.07 -31.05 22.54
CA PHE A 523 31.17 -29.61 22.74
C PHE A 523 29.88 -29.00 23.30
N ILE A 524 28.72 -29.39 22.78
CA ILE A 524 27.40 -28.89 23.21
C ILE A 524 26.99 -29.58 24.50
N ARG A 525 27.13 -28.86 25.62
CA ARG A 525 26.81 -29.36 26.96
C ARG A 525 25.94 -28.38 27.75
N PRO A 526 25.20 -28.84 28.77
CA PRO A 526 24.37 -27.95 29.59
C PRO A 526 25.17 -26.79 30.19
N PHE A 527 24.53 -25.63 30.34
CA PHE A 527 25.07 -24.51 31.11
C PHE A 527 24.48 -24.50 32.52
N ASP A 528 25.30 -24.16 33.51
CA ASP A 528 24.85 -23.81 34.86
C ASP A 528 24.56 -22.31 34.88
N LEU A 529 23.27 -21.93 34.87
CA LEU A 529 22.85 -20.53 34.72
C LEU A 529 23.33 -19.63 35.88
N GLU A 530 23.72 -20.21 37.01
CA GLU A 530 24.27 -19.49 38.17
C GLU A 530 25.76 -19.17 38.01
N LYS A 531 26.46 -19.79 37.03
CA LYS A 531 27.92 -19.67 36.84
C LYS A 531 28.25 -19.11 35.45
N PRO A 532 28.75 -17.87 35.37
CA PRO A 532 29.23 -17.34 34.11
C PRO A 532 30.63 -17.91 33.78
N PRO A 533 31.08 -17.86 32.52
CA PRO A 533 30.35 -17.39 31.34
C PRO A 533 29.33 -18.42 30.84
N LEU A 534 28.17 -17.95 30.37
CA LEU A 534 27.15 -18.80 29.72
C LEU A 534 27.39 -18.97 28.22
N ILE A 535 28.66 -18.90 27.82
CA ILE A 535 29.18 -19.05 26.48
C ILE A 535 30.52 -19.80 26.54
N ARG A 536 30.80 -20.62 25.53
CA ARG A 536 32.06 -21.36 25.37
C ARG A 536 32.51 -21.38 23.91
N PHE A 537 33.80 -21.55 23.71
CA PHE A 537 34.44 -21.44 22.41
C PHE A 537 35.36 -22.62 22.15
N GLY A 538 35.37 -23.10 20.92
CA GLY A 538 36.24 -24.18 20.46
C GLY A 538 36.87 -23.83 19.11
N LEU A 539 38.09 -24.28 18.89
CA LEU A 539 38.78 -24.18 17.61
C LEU A 539 39.34 -25.54 17.23
N ILE A 540 38.83 -26.09 16.13
CA ILE A 540 39.23 -27.37 15.57
C ILE A 540 40.23 -27.09 14.44
N SER A 541 41.44 -27.63 14.54
CA SER A 541 42.47 -27.49 13.50
C SER A 541 42.40 -28.69 12.55
N GLU A 542 41.99 -28.47 11.30
CA GLU A 542 42.05 -29.47 10.22
C GLU A 542 43.44 -29.53 9.60
N ASN A 543 43.97 -28.36 9.28
CA ASN A 543 45.33 -28.15 8.78
C ASN A 543 45.75 -26.69 9.03
N PRO A 544 47.00 -26.30 8.72
CA PRO A 544 47.49 -24.93 8.99
C PRO A 544 46.69 -23.80 8.32
N TYR A 545 45.91 -24.10 7.27
CA TYR A 545 45.16 -23.13 6.47
C TYR A 545 43.64 -23.30 6.56
N LYS A 546 43.15 -24.25 7.37
CA LYS A 546 41.73 -24.51 7.55
C LYS A 546 41.43 -24.87 8.99
N GLN A 547 40.58 -24.07 9.62
CA GLN A 547 40.11 -24.30 10.98
C GLN A 547 38.59 -24.16 11.05
N THR A 548 37.97 -24.88 11.97
CA THR A 548 36.56 -24.70 12.30
C THR A 548 36.44 -24.10 13.68
N PHE A 549 35.85 -22.91 13.76
CA PHE A 549 35.49 -22.29 15.02
C PHE A 549 34.07 -22.70 15.40
N ILE A 550 33.90 -23.16 16.63
CA ILE A 550 32.61 -23.49 17.22
C ILE A 550 32.38 -22.62 18.45
N MET A 551 31.17 -22.13 18.60
CA MET A 551 30.73 -21.33 19.73
C MET A 551 29.39 -21.90 20.20
N ASP A 552 29.19 -22.02 21.49
CA ASP A 552 27.91 -22.40 22.06
C ASP A 552 27.59 -21.45 23.21
N MET A 553 26.37 -20.92 23.23
CA MET A 553 25.88 -20.04 24.29
C MET A 553 24.45 -20.39 24.70
N HIS A 554 24.08 -20.09 25.93
CA HIS A 554 22.69 -20.27 26.35
C HIS A 554 21.81 -19.10 25.87
N HIS A 555 20.61 -19.39 25.35
CA HIS A 555 19.70 -18.38 24.79
C HIS A 555 19.31 -17.26 25.78
N ILE A 556 19.46 -17.50 27.09
CA ILE A 556 19.15 -16.51 28.14
C ILE A 556 20.04 -15.25 28.12
N ILE A 557 21.22 -15.32 27.47
CA ILE A 557 22.17 -14.20 27.32
C ILE A 557 22.28 -13.67 25.88
N SER A 558 21.42 -14.16 24.97
CA SER A 558 21.40 -13.79 23.55
C SER A 558 20.70 -12.46 23.27
#